data_AF-A0A378PLL0-F1
#
_entry.id   AF-A0A378PLL0-F1
#
_cell.length_a   1.000
_cell.length_b   1.000
_cell.length_c   1.000
_cell.angle_alpha   90.00
_cell.angle_beta   90.00
_cell.angle_gamma   90.00
#
_symmetry.space_group_name_H-M   'P 1'
#
loop_
_entity.id
_entity.type
_entity.pdbx_description
1 polymer ?
#
loop_
_entity_poly.entity_id
_entity_poly.type
_entity_poly.pdbx_seq_one_letter_code
_entity_poly.pdbx_strand_id
1 'polypeptide(L)'
;MIAMIGMFAFLQVYAIQAILPTLIRHFATTEVEVGLAVGMTVMAVALVSPFMGMLSDAIGRKVFMVGCLLLLAIPTALMGMTESINQVKLLRFLQGLCVPGITVVTIAYVSEEFADDVAEC
;
A
#
# COMPACT_ATOMS: atom_id res chain seq x y z
N MET A 1 -14.65 9.75 4.45
CA MET A 1 -14.28 8.32 4.47
C MET A 1 -13.06 8.04 3.60
N ILE A 2 -13.09 8.38 2.31
CA ILE A 2 -11.98 8.11 1.36
C ILE A 2 -10.67 8.81 1.79
N ALA A 3 -10.74 10.06 2.27
CA ALA A 3 -9.57 10.76 2.83
C ALA A 3 -8.90 10.01 3.99
N MET A 4 -9.67 9.35 4.87
CA MET A 4 -9.09 8.52 5.95
C MET A 4 -8.38 7.29 5.37
N ILE A 5 -8.99 6.60 4.40
CA ILE A 5 -8.41 5.43 3.75
C ILE A 5 -7.07 5.81 3.09
N GLY A 6 -7.05 6.91 2.35
CA GLY A 6 -5.82 7.45 1.76
C GLY A 6 -4.76 7.81 2.80
N MET A 7 -5.15 8.52 3.86
CA MET A 7 -4.24 8.87 4.97
C MET A 7 -3.60 7.63 5.61
N PHE A 8 -4.38 6.59 5.92
CA PHE A 8 -3.85 5.35 6.50
C PHE A 8 -2.89 4.64 5.55
N ALA A 9 -3.21 4.58 4.25
CA ALA A 9 -2.33 3.95 3.27
C ALA A 9 -0.99 4.68 3.14
N PHE A 10 -1.00 6.01 3.06
CA PHE A 10 0.24 6.79 3.01
C PHE A 10 1.04 6.68 4.32
N LEU A 11 0.38 6.81 5.46
CA LEU A 11 1.03 6.64 6.77
C LEU A 11 1.76 5.29 6.86
N GLN A 12 1.13 4.22 6.39
CA GLN A 12 1.69 2.87 6.39
C GLN A 12 2.92 2.75 5.47
N VAL A 13 2.90 3.37 4.29
CA VAL A 13 4.04 3.40 3.35
C VAL A 13 5.23 4.15 3.95
N TYR A 14 4.99 5.31 4.58
CA TYR A 14 6.08 6.14 5.14
C TYR A 14 6.59 5.65 6.48
N ALA A 15 5.80 4.90 7.26
CA ALA A 15 6.20 4.40 8.57
C ALA A 15 7.51 3.59 8.53
N ILE A 16 7.76 2.83 7.46
CA ILE A 16 9.00 2.05 7.34
C ILE A 16 10.24 2.93 7.23
N GLN A 17 10.11 4.08 6.59
CA GLN A 17 11.25 4.98 6.37
C GLN A 17 11.68 5.57 7.71
N ALA A 18 10.73 5.85 8.60
CA ALA A 18 11.00 6.33 9.94
C ALA A 18 11.68 5.26 10.82
N ILE A 19 11.27 3.99 10.69
CA ILE A 19 11.84 2.90 11.51
C ILE A 19 13.05 2.20 10.87
N LEU A 20 13.43 2.59 9.65
CA LEU A 20 14.55 2.04 8.88
C LEU A 20 15.85 1.84 9.71
N PRO A 21 16.37 2.84 10.44
CA PRO A 21 17.59 2.66 11.24
C PRO A 21 17.41 1.65 12.38
N THR A 22 16.19 1.52 12.92
CA THR A 22 15.87 0.54 13.96
C THR A 22 15.81 -0.87 13.38
N LEU A 23 15.28 -1.08 12.16
CA LEU A 23 15.30 -2.39 11.50
C LEU A 23 16.72 -2.88 11.23
N ILE A 24 17.60 -1.99 10.75
CA ILE A 24 19.01 -2.30 10.51
C ILE A 24 19.68 -2.81 11.79
N ARG A 25 19.46 -2.11 12.90
CA ARG A 25 19.99 -2.50 14.22
C ARG A 25 19.38 -3.78 14.77
N HIS A 26 18.06 -3.96 14.62
CA HIS A 26 17.33 -5.08 15.20
C HIS A 26 17.62 -6.41 14.48
N PHE A 27 17.67 -6.40 13.15
CA PHE A 27 17.96 -7.59 12.35
C PHE A 27 19.45 -7.79 12.07
N ALA A 28 20.32 -6.93 12.63
CA ALA A 28 21.77 -6.91 12.37
C ALA A 28 22.10 -7.01 10.86
N THR A 29 21.30 -6.34 10.04
CA THR A 29 21.37 -6.44 8.57
C THR A 29 21.97 -5.18 7.95
N THR A 30 22.26 -5.23 6.66
CA THR A 30 22.80 -4.10 5.89
C THR A 30 21.68 -3.19 5.37
N GLU A 31 22.01 -1.92 5.12
CA GLU A 31 21.11 -0.98 4.43
C GLU A 31 20.59 -1.53 3.10
N VAL A 32 21.40 -2.33 2.41
CA VAL A 32 21.05 -2.97 1.13
C VAL A 32 19.87 -3.92 1.29
N GLU A 33 19.87 -4.78 2.33
CA GLU A 33 18.77 -5.73 2.54
C GLU A 33 17.46 -5.04 2.90
N VAL A 34 17.52 -3.97 3.70
CA VAL A 34 16.31 -3.20 4.04
C VAL A 34 15.82 -2.40 2.83
N GLY A 35 16.74 -1.86 2.03
CA GLY A 35 16.43 -1.25 0.74
C GLY A 35 15.76 -2.22 -0.24
N LEU A 36 16.17 -3.49 -0.25
CA LEU A 36 15.50 -4.54 -1.02
C LEU A 36 14.06 -4.76 -0.57
N ALA A 37 13.73 -4.65 0.73
CA ALA A 37 12.35 -4.73 1.20
C ALA A 37 11.46 -3.60 0.63
N VAL A 38 12.02 -2.39 0.49
CA VAL A 38 11.35 -1.28 -0.20
C VAL A 38 11.20 -1.61 -1.69
N GLY A 39 12.26 -2.11 -2.33
CA GLY A 39 12.25 -2.55 -3.73
C GLY A 39 11.19 -3.62 -4.03
N MET A 40 11.00 -4.59 -3.13
CA MET A 40 9.96 -5.62 -3.24
C MET A 40 8.55 -5.01 -3.23
N THR A 41 8.33 -3.98 -2.41
CA THR A 41 7.05 -3.25 -2.38
C THR A 41 6.82 -2.54 -3.71
N VAL A 42 7.83 -1.82 -4.22
CA VAL A 42 7.74 -1.09 -5.49
C VAL A 42 7.52 -2.03 -6.68
N MET A 43 8.21 -3.18 -6.70
CA MET A 43 8.04 -4.20 -7.74
C MET A 43 6.62 -4.75 -7.76
N ALA A 44 6.07 -5.10 -6.60
CA ALA A 44 4.69 -5.55 -6.47
C ALA A 44 3.68 -4.49 -6.94
N VAL A 45 3.89 -3.22 -6.54
CA VAL A 45 3.07 -2.10 -6.98
C VAL A 45 3.11 -1.98 -8.51
N ALA A 46 4.30 -2.01 -9.11
CA ALA A 46 4.48 -1.87 -10.55
C ALA A 46 3.80 -3.00 -11.35
N LEU A 47 3.82 -4.22 -10.83
CA LEU A 47 3.17 -5.37 -11.47
C LEU A 47 1.63 -5.26 -11.43
N VAL A 48 1.07 -4.71 -10.36
CA VAL A 48 -0.36 -4.76 -10.10
C VAL A 48 -1.09 -3.46 -10.46
N SER A 49 -0.40 -2.31 -10.46
CA SER A 49 -1.02 -1.00 -10.71
C SER A 49 -1.87 -0.89 -11.99
N PRO A 50 -1.47 -1.43 -13.17
CA PRO A 50 -2.29 -1.27 -14.37
C PRO A 50 -3.61 -2.06 -14.30
N PHE A 51 -3.68 -3.09 -13.47
CA PHE A 51 -4.88 -3.93 -13.34
C PHE A 51 -5.86 -3.40 -12.29
N MET A 52 -5.38 -2.65 -11.30
CA MET A 52 -6.20 -2.21 -10.17
C MET A 52 -7.31 -1.24 -10.57
N GLY A 53 -7.08 -0.37 -11.56
CA GLY A 53 -8.11 0.54 -12.06
C GLY A 53 -9.32 -0.23 -12.61
N MET A 54 -9.08 -1.13 -13.56
CA MET A 54 -10.12 -1.97 -14.16
C MET A 54 -10.85 -2.86 -13.14
N LEU A 55 -10.12 -3.47 -12.20
CA LEU A 55 -10.74 -4.29 -11.16
C LEU A 55 -11.66 -3.46 -10.26
N SER A 56 -11.24 -2.23 -9.92
CA SER A 56 -12.00 -1.35 -9.05
C SER A 56 -13.30 -0.87 -9.70
N ASP A 57 -13.30 -0.68 -11.01
CA ASP A 57 -14.46 -0.24 -11.77
C ASP A 57 -15.51 -1.36 -11.88
N ALA A 58 -15.06 -2.61 -12.02
CA ALA A 58 -15.94 -3.78 -12.11
C ALA A 58 -16.58 -4.19 -10.78
N ILE A 59 -15.84 -4.09 -9.66
CA ILE A 59 -16.32 -4.50 -8.32
C ILE A 59 -17.06 -3.37 -7.59
N GLY A 60 -16.80 -2.12 -8.00
CA GLY A 60 -17.25 -0.92 -7.32
C GLY A 60 -16.15 -0.33 -6.45
N ARG A 61 -15.73 0.90 -6.80
CA ARG A 61 -14.56 1.59 -6.24
C ARG A 61 -14.52 1.58 -4.71
N LYS A 62 -15.65 1.89 -4.06
CA LYS A 62 -15.74 2.00 -2.59
C LYS A 62 -15.55 0.66 -1.87
N VAL A 63 -16.18 -0.40 -2.35
CA VAL A 63 -16.06 -1.76 -1.77
C VAL A 63 -14.65 -2.29 -2.00
N PHE A 64 -14.10 -2.06 -3.20
CA PHE A 64 -12.75 -2.46 -3.57
C PHE A 64 -11.70 -1.82 -2.65
N MET A 65 -11.75 -0.50 -2.43
CA MET A 65 -10.84 0.21 -1.53
C MET A 65 -10.87 -0.33 -0.10
N VAL A 66 -12.06 -0.61 0.44
CA VAL A 66 -12.20 -1.19 1.80
C VAL A 66 -11.63 -2.60 1.84
N GLY A 67 -11.87 -3.42 0.81
CA GLY A 67 -11.29 -4.75 0.69
C GLY A 67 -9.76 -4.73 0.67
N CYS A 68 -9.16 -3.84 -0.12
CA CYS A 68 -7.70 -3.67 -0.16
C CYS A 68 -7.14 -3.20 1.19
N LEU A 69 -7.83 -2.31 1.90
CA LEU A 69 -7.41 -1.85 3.22
C LEU A 69 -7.43 -2.98 4.26
N LEU A 70 -8.48 -3.79 4.28
CA LEU A 70 -8.57 -4.96 5.17
C LEU A 70 -7.49 -5.99 4.83
N LEU A 71 -7.25 -6.23 3.55
CA LEU A 71 -6.20 -7.14 3.10
C LEU A 71 -4.80 -6.63 3.47
N LEU A 72 -4.57 -5.31 3.44
CA LEU A 72 -3.32 -4.66 3.85
C LEU A 72 -3.09 -4.74 5.37
N ALA A 73 -4.16 -4.78 6.18
CA ALA A 73 -4.04 -4.89 7.63
C ALA A 73 -3.38 -6.20 8.08
N ILE A 74 -3.64 -7.30 7.37
CA ILE A 74 -3.10 -8.64 7.68
C ILE A 74 -1.56 -8.67 7.64
N PRO A 75 -0.88 -8.36 6.52
CA PRO A 75 0.58 -8.37 6.47
C PRO A 75 1.19 -7.28 7.35
N THR A 76 0.46 -6.18 7.61
CA THR A 76 0.91 -5.13 8.53
C THR A 76 0.93 -5.63 9.97
N ALA A 77 -0.08 -6.36 10.42
CA ALA A 77 -0.10 -6.99 11.74
C ALA A 77 0.98 -8.07 11.88
N LEU A 78 1.14 -8.93 10.87
CA LEU A 78 2.16 -9.99 10.86
C LEU A 78 3.59 -9.44 10.90
N MET A 79 3.83 -8.27 10.30
CA MET A 79 5.15 -7.63 10.29
C MET A 79 5.63 -7.24 11.70
N GLY A 80 4.72 -7.03 12.66
CA GLY A 80 5.09 -6.80 14.06
C GLY A 80 5.60 -8.06 14.78
N MET A 81 5.42 -9.24 14.19
CA MET A 81 5.79 -10.54 14.78
C MET A 81 6.95 -11.22 14.03
N THR A 82 7.56 -10.55 13.05
CA THR A 82 8.63 -11.16 12.25
C THR A 82 9.97 -11.13 12.94
N GLU A 83 10.68 -12.25 12.91
CA GLU A 83 12.03 -12.40 13.47
C GLU A 83 13.12 -12.44 12.38
N SER A 84 12.73 -12.41 11.10
CA SER A 84 13.66 -12.45 9.97
C SER A 84 13.36 -11.39 8.91
N ILE A 85 14.42 -10.78 8.38
CA ILE A 85 14.36 -9.83 7.25
C ILE A 85 13.74 -10.44 5.98
N ASN A 86 13.86 -11.76 5.78
CA ASN A 86 13.23 -12.44 4.65
C ASN A 86 11.71 -12.45 4.76
N GLN A 87 11.17 -12.64 5.97
CA GLN A 87 9.73 -12.53 6.23
C GLN A 87 9.25 -11.09 6.00
N VAL A 88 10.04 -10.10 6.46
CA VAL A 88 9.75 -8.69 6.20
C VAL A 88 9.67 -8.42 4.69
N LYS A 89 10.64 -8.89 3.89
CA LYS A 89 10.61 -8.75 2.42
C LYS A 89 9.37 -9.37 1.77
N LEU A 90 8.93 -10.53 2.24
CA LEU A 90 7.73 -11.19 1.72
C LEU A 90 6.45 -10.42 2.09
N LEU A 91 6.32 -10.00 3.36
CA LEU A 91 5.17 -9.21 3.80
C LEU A 91 5.11 -7.86 3.11
N ARG A 92 6.27 -7.25 2.82
CA ARG A 92 6.41 -6.03 2.02
C ARG A 92 5.90 -6.19 0.60
N PHE A 93 6.25 -7.31 -0.03
CA PHE A 93 5.73 -7.66 -1.34
C PHE A 93 4.21 -7.76 -1.32
N LEU A 94 3.64 -8.49 -0.35
CA LEU A 94 2.18 -8.61 -0.19
C LEU A 94 1.49 -7.27 0.05
N GLN A 95 2.08 -6.40 0.88
CA GLN A 95 1.58 -5.02 1.06
C GLN A 95 1.59 -4.26 -0.26
N GLY A 96 2.68 -4.36 -1.03
CA GLY A 96 2.81 -3.72 -2.34
C GLY A 96 1.76 -4.15 -3.37
N LEU A 97 1.21 -5.37 -3.27
CA LEU A 97 0.10 -5.81 -4.12
C LEU A 97 -1.21 -5.08 -3.77
N CYS A 98 -1.39 -4.67 -2.52
CA CYS A 98 -2.62 -4.05 -2.02
C CYS A 98 -2.61 -2.52 -2.13
N VAL A 99 -1.44 -1.89 -1.97
CA VAL A 99 -1.24 -0.44 -2.01
C VAL A 99 -1.82 0.24 -3.27
N PRO A 100 -1.58 -0.24 -4.51
CA PRO A 100 -2.11 0.43 -5.70
C PRO A 100 -3.63 0.37 -5.77
N GLY A 101 -4.27 -0.66 -5.20
CA GLY A 101 -5.72 -0.75 -5.11
C GLY A 101 -6.36 0.32 -4.22
N ILE A 102 -5.56 0.95 -3.35
CA ILE A 102 -6.00 2.10 -2.54
C ILE A 102 -5.59 3.40 -3.23
N THR A 103 -4.32 3.55 -3.62
CA THR A 103 -3.79 4.83 -4.11
C THR A 103 -4.31 5.20 -5.49
N VAL A 104 -4.31 4.26 -6.45
CA VAL A 104 -4.79 4.51 -7.82
C VAL A 104 -6.29 4.77 -7.82
N VAL A 105 -7.04 3.95 -7.08
CA VAL A 105 -8.52 4.03 -7.02
C VAL A 105 -8.98 5.29 -6.29
N THR A 106 -8.25 5.72 -5.23
CA THR A 106 -8.57 6.98 -4.55
C THR A 106 -8.40 8.17 -5.49
N ILE A 107 -7.32 8.23 -6.27
CA ILE A 107 -7.09 9.33 -7.21
C ILE A 107 -8.18 9.35 -8.28
N ALA A 108 -8.50 8.19 -8.87
CA ALA A 108 -9.54 8.07 -9.89
C ALA A 108 -10.92 8.49 -9.36
N TYR A 109 -11.29 7.99 -8.17
CA TYR A 109 -12.56 8.35 -7.53
C TYR A 109 -12.65 9.86 -7.28
N VAL A 110 -11.58 10.45 -6.72
CA VAL A 110 -11.54 11.88 -6.41
C VAL A 110 -11.67 12.71 -7.69
N SER A 111 -11.00 12.33 -8.78
CA SER A 111 -11.12 13.05 -10.05
C SER A 111 -12.51 12.99 -10.67
N GLU A 112 -13.24 11.88 -10.48
CA GLU A 112 -14.61 11.73 -10.98
C GLU A 112 -15.58 12.61 -10.20
N GLU A 113 -15.53 12.54 -8.87
CA GLU A 113 -16.42 13.33 -8.01
C GLU A 113 -16.26 14.85 -8.25
N PHE A 114 -15.01 15.32 -8.43
CA PHE A 114 -14.76 16.73 -8.74
C PHE A 114 -15.14 17.11 -10.18
N ALA A 115 -15.13 16.18 -11.13
CA ALA A 115 -15.58 16.45 -12.50
C ALA A 115 -17.10 16.61 -12.58
N ASP A 116 -17.84 15.81 -11.81
CA ASP A 116 -19.30 15.89 -11.73
C ASP A 116 -19.74 17.23 -11.09
N ASP A 117 -19.09 17.65 -9.99
CA ASP A 117 -19.40 18.92 -9.29
C ASP A 117 -19.20 20.17 -10.18
N VAL A 118 -18.23 20.11 -11.11
CA VAL A 118 -17.97 21.20 -12.08
C VAL A 118 -18.95 21.17 -13.26
N ALA A 119 -19.47 20.00 -13.63
CA ALA A 119 -20.43 19.84 -14.74
C ALA A 119 -21.85 20.30 -14.38
N GLU A 120 -22.18 20.37 -13.09
CA GLU A 120 -23.48 20.87 -12.58
C GLU A 120 -23.53 22.41 -12.43
N CYS A 121 -22.40 23.11 -12.55
CA CYS A 121 -22.30 24.59 -12.51
C CYS A 121 -22.45 25.24 -13.90
#